data_AF-A0A0C2X641-F1
#
_entry.id   AF-A0A0C2X641-F1
#
_cell.length_a   1.000
_cell.length_b   1.000
_cell.length_c   1.000
_cell.angle_alpha   90.00
_cell.angle_beta   90.00
_cell.angle_gamma   90.00
#
_symmetry.space_group_name_H-M   'P 1'
#
loop_
_entity.id
_entity.type
_entity.pdbx_description
1 polymer ?
#
loop_
_entity_poly.entity_id
_entity_poly.type
_entity_poly.pdbx_seq_one_letter_code
_entity_poly.pdbx_strand_id
1 'polypeptide(L)'
;MPGPSGIGVLYTILNLNVSVINSGLQVFIVWGVADPLRPSRFGECLTLTVRFIKCLKCLSSRLHVGAPAMNSSTICILIKLPCLFLVTVCSHISYKAPNPRQGVKDGAVIKTYSEVLLRCSSATISFLTICFWLVASAEIAVLTASVFPSLPISQTLLETLLYKGDASQIHLTKFALLAVPLALIGTTIRVQCFRALGKHFTFELCIHADHVLVTTGPYSIVRHPSYVGVIANFLSLCALHGTRGSWIRESGVMNNIFGQILVYTFIAYFIPGIIAMLRRMTEEDRELRARFGKQWDEWAARVPYSLIPGMI
;
A
#
# COMPACT_ATOMS: atom_id res chain seq x y z
N MET A 1 31.05 -24.90 21.36
CA MET A 1 29.85 -25.14 20.56
C MET A 1 29.80 -24.07 19.47
N PRO A 2 29.91 -24.40 18.17
CA PRO A 2 29.71 -23.40 17.14
C PRO A 2 28.22 -23.03 17.10
N GLY A 3 27.93 -21.74 17.16
CA GLY A 3 26.56 -21.21 17.10
C GLY A 3 25.85 -21.59 15.78
N PRO A 4 24.52 -21.45 15.71
CA PRO A 4 23.76 -21.83 14.52
C PRO A 4 24.33 -21.13 13.29
N SER A 5 24.69 -21.92 12.27
CA SER A 5 25.16 -21.40 10.99
C SER A 5 24.15 -20.38 10.46
N GLY A 6 24.62 -19.26 9.90
CA GLY A 6 23.75 -18.21 9.35
C GLY A 6 22.69 -18.72 8.36
N ILE A 7 22.94 -19.91 7.78
CA ILE A 7 22.07 -20.68 6.88
C ILE A 7 20.82 -21.21 7.61
N GLY A 8 20.92 -21.66 8.86
CA GLY A 8 19.77 -22.15 9.64
C GLY A 8 18.81 -21.02 10.06
N VAL A 9 19.38 -19.87 10.41
CA VAL A 9 18.61 -18.64 10.67
C VAL A 9 17.94 -18.15 9.39
N LEU A 10 18.65 -18.21 8.25
CA LEU A 10 18.14 -17.88 6.92
C LEU A 10 16.97 -18.77 6.48
N TYR A 11 17.08 -20.10 6.66
CA TYR A 11 16.00 -21.04 6.33
C TYR A 11 14.75 -20.77 7.19
N THR A 12 14.97 -20.42 8.46
CA THR A 12 13.88 -20.08 9.39
C THR A 12 13.21 -18.76 9.02
N ILE A 13 13.98 -17.71 8.68
CA ILE A 13 13.45 -16.40 8.26
C ILE A 13 12.72 -16.49 6.92
N LEU A 14 13.27 -17.19 5.93
CA LEU A 14 12.62 -17.40 4.62
C LEU A 14 11.32 -18.21 4.76
N ASN A 15 11.29 -19.24 5.63
CA ASN A 15 10.08 -20.01 5.87
C ASN A 15 9.04 -19.25 6.70
N LEU A 16 9.45 -18.44 7.68
CA LEU A 16 8.55 -17.54 8.40
C LEU A 16 7.92 -16.50 7.47
N ASN A 17 8.72 -15.83 6.63
CA ASN A 17 8.23 -14.82 5.70
C ASN A 17 7.31 -15.41 4.64
N VAL A 18 7.62 -16.61 4.14
CA VAL A 18 6.75 -17.29 3.16
C VAL A 18 5.50 -17.86 3.82
N SER A 19 5.57 -18.30 5.08
CA SER A 19 4.39 -18.68 5.85
C SER A 19 3.45 -17.49 6.05
N VAL A 20 3.98 -16.31 6.43
CA VAL A 20 3.19 -15.09 6.58
C VAL A 20 2.56 -14.65 5.25
N ILE A 21 3.33 -14.67 4.16
CA ILE A 21 2.82 -14.31 2.83
C ILE A 21 1.80 -15.33 2.31
N ASN A 22 2.06 -16.64 2.48
CA ASN A 22 1.15 -17.71 2.10
C ASN A 22 -0.12 -17.71 2.96
N SER A 23 -0.03 -17.39 4.25
CA SER A 23 -1.19 -17.26 5.14
C SER A 23 -2.04 -16.07 4.73
N GLY A 24 -1.41 -14.93 4.40
CA GLY A 24 -2.11 -13.81 3.74
C GLY A 24 -2.78 -14.27 2.43
N LEU A 25 -2.06 -15.02 1.59
CA LEU A 25 -2.58 -15.57 0.33
C LEU A 25 -3.78 -16.52 0.50
N GLN A 26 -3.76 -17.37 1.52
CA GLN A 26 -4.86 -18.28 1.82
C GLN A 26 -6.10 -17.50 2.26
N VAL A 27 -5.92 -16.46 3.07
CA VAL A 27 -7.01 -15.50 3.37
C VAL A 27 -7.54 -14.85 2.09
N PHE A 28 -6.67 -14.49 1.12
CA PHE A 28 -7.09 -13.87 -0.15
C PHE A 28 -7.84 -14.81 -1.12
N ILE A 29 -7.51 -16.11 -1.13
CA ILE A 29 -8.25 -17.12 -1.92
C ILE A 29 -9.63 -17.38 -1.29
N VAL A 30 -9.69 -17.45 0.05
CA VAL A 30 -10.95 -17.66 0.79
C VAL A 30 -11.89 -16.45 0.70
N TRP A 31 -11.36 -15.22 0.58
CA TRP A 31 -12.15 -13.98 0.45
C TRP A 31 -12.51 -13.59 -1.00
N GLY A 32 -12.48 -14.54 -1.95
CA GLY A 32 -13.09 -14.35 -3.28
C GLY A 32 -12.38 -13.33 -4.18
N VAL A 33 -11.06 -13.12 -4.02
CA VAL A 33 -10.30 -12.20 -4.89
C VAL A 33 -10.17 -12.74 -6.32
N ALA A 34 -10.18 -14.07 -6.48
CA ALA A 34 -10.20 -14.77 -7.75
C ALA A 34 -11.63 -15.15 -8.13
N ASP A 35 -12.33 -14.26 -8.82
CA ASP A 35 -13.39 -14.70 -9.73
C ASP A 35 -12.68 -15.32 -10.95
N PRO A 36 -12.81 -16.65 -11.19
CA PRO A 36 -12.15 -17.31 -12.31
C PRO A 36 -12.59 -16.75 -13.68
N LEU A 37 -13.73 -16.06 -13.74
CA LEU A 37 -14.34 -15.57 -14.97
C LEU A 37 -13.95 -14.12 -15.31
N ARG A 38 -13.32 -13.38 -14.39
CA ARG A 38 -12.78 -12.02 -14.64
C ARG A 38 -11.47 -11.77 -13.87
N PRO A 39 -10.30 -12.06 -14.47
CA PRO A 39 -9.02 -11.73 -13.85
C PRO A 39 -8.96 -10.20 -13.62
N SER A 40 -8.75 -9.78 -12.36
CA SER A 40 -8.43 -8.38 -12.09
C SER A 40 -6.93 -8.16 -12.25
N ARG A 41 -6.55 -6.95 -12.67
CA ARG A 41 -5.16 -6.46 -12.65
C ARG A 41 -4.47 -6.66 -11.28
N PHE A 42 -5.25 -6.75 -10.19
CA PHE A 42 -4.78 -7.06 -8.85
C PHE A 42 -4.42 -8.55 -8.67
N GLY A 43 -5.25 -9.47 -9.18
CA GLY A 43 -4.94 -10.91 -9.17
C GLY A 43 -3.69 -11.23 -10.00
N GLU A 44 -3.47 -10.51 -11.11
CA GLU A 44 -2.24 -10.59 -11.90
C GLU A 44 -1.02 -10.06 -11.13
N CYS A 45 -1.13 -8.91 -10.47
CA CYS A 45 -0.05 -8.38 -9.60
C CYS A 45 0.28 -9.34 -8.46
N LEU A 46 -0.73 -9.87 -7.76
CA LEU A 46 -0.54 -10.82 -6.66
C LEU A 46 0.12 -12.11 -7.16
N THR A 47 -0.30 -12.61 -8.33
CA THR A 47 0.31 -13.78 -8.98
C THR A 47 1.76 -13.50 -9.38
N LEU A 48 2.06 -12.31 -9.91
CA LEU A 48 3.42 -11.88 -10.24
C LEU A 48 4.31 -11.81 -9.00
N THR A 49 3.80 -11.28 -7.89
CA THR A 49 4.51 -11.23 -6.60
C THR A 49 4.77 -12.62 -6.04
N VAL A 50 3.79 -13.52 -6.07
CA VAL A 50 3.97 -14.91 -5.62
C VAL A 50 4.96 -15.66 -6.52
N ARG A 51 4.88 -15.47 -7.84
CA ARG A 51 5.86 -16.00 -8.79
C ARG A 51 7.25 -15.43 -8.52
N PHE A 52 7.36 -14.13 -8.20
CA PHE A 52 8.62 -13.49 -7.86
C PHE A 52 9.22 -14.07 -6.56
N ILE A 53 8.41 -14.27 -5.51
CA ILE A 53 8.87 -14.88 -4.25
C ILE A 53 9.28 -16.34 -4.46
N LYS A 54 8.52 -17.10 -5.24
CA LYS A 54 8.91 -18.46 -5.66
C LYS A 54 10.20 -18.45 -6.49
N CYS A 55 10.38 -17.44 -7.35
CA CYS A 55 11.60 -17.23 -8.11
C CYS A 55 12.78 -16.91 -7.19
N LEU A 56 12.61 -16.08 -6.16
CA LEU A 56 13.66 -15.84 -5.14
C LEU A 56 14.02 -17.09 -4.36
N LYS A 57 13.04 -17.96 -4.02
CA LYS A 57 13.34 -19.28 -3.43
C LYS A 57 14.14 -20.17 -4.39
N CYS A 58 13.78 -20.18 -5.68
CA CYS A 58 14.47 -20.93 -6.71
C CYS A 58 15.89 -20.38 -6.98
N LEU A 59 16.06 -19.07 -6.95
CA LEU A 59 17.35 -18.39 -7.07
C LEU A 59 18.22 -18.71 -5.85
N SER A 60 17.66 -18.64 -4.64
CA SER A 60 18.32 -19.06 -3.41
C SER A 60 18.73 -20.53 -3.43
N SER A 61 17.92 -21.43 -3.99
CA SER A 61 18.23 -22.86 -4.07
C SER A 61 19.23 -23.19 -5.19
N ARG A 62 19.26 -22.43 -6.28
CA ARG A 62 20.26 -22.57 -7.36
C ARG A 62 21.62 -21.96 -7.00
N LEU A 63 21.64 -20.93 -6.15
CA LEU A 63 22.87 -20.37 -5.58
C LEU A 63 23.60 -21.33 -4.62
N HIS A 64 22.98 -22.45 -4.20
CA HIS A 64 23.67 -23.52 -3.48
C HIS A 64 24.65 -24.34 -4.35
N VAL A 65 24.62 -24.20 -5.68
CA VAL A 65 25.52 -24.93 -6.58
C VAL A 65 26.58 -23.96 -7.12
N GLY A 66 27.69 -23.84 -6.39
CA GLY A 66 28.96 -23.29 -6.90
C GLY A 66 29.18 -21.76 -6.83
N ALA A 67 28.24 -20.97 -6.33
CA ALA A 67 28.47 -19.53 -6.09
C ALA A 67 29.14 -19.31 -4.70
N PRO A 68 30.05 -18.32 -4.54
CA PRO A 68 30.56 -17.96 -3.23
C PRO A 68 29.39 -17.63 -2.29
N ALA A 69 29.47 -18.08 -1.03
CA ALA A 69 28.40 -17.91 -0.06
C ALA A 69 28.00 -16.43 0.04
N MET A 70 26.78 -16.12 -0.41
CA MET A 70 26.24 -14.77 -0.41
C MET A 70 26.07 -14.33 1.05
N ASN A 71 26.60 -13.17 1.41
CA ASN A 71 26.54 -12.71 2.80
C ASN A 71 25.10 -12.39 3.22
N SER A 72 24.81 -12.48 4.52
CA SER A 72 23.46 -12.27 5.08
C SER A 72 22.85 -10.91 4.69
N SER A 73 23.69 -9.87 4.53
CA SER A 73 23.26 -8.53 4.14
C SER A 73 22.72 -8.48 2.71
N THR A 74 23.42 -9.09 1.75
CA THR A 74 22.96 -9.19 0.35
C THR A 74 21.64 -9.93 0.26
N ILE A 75 21.44 -10.99 1.07
CA ILE A 75 20.17 -11.72 1.08
C ILE A 75 19.02 -10.85 1.59
N CYS A 76 19.23 -10.10 2.68
CA CYS A 76 18.22 -9.15 3.18
C CYS A 76 17.85 -8.09 2.13
N ILE A 77 18.83 -7.61 1.36
CA ILE A 77 18.60 -6.67 0.26
C ILE A 77 17.73 -7.31 -0.83
N LEU A 78 18.06 -8.52 -1.27
CA LEU A 78 17.29 -9.23 -2.31
C LEU A 78 15.84 -9.52 -1.90
N ILE A 79 15.59 -9.72 -0.60
CA ILE A 79 14.21 -9.85 -0.07
C ILE A 79 13.51 -8.50 -0.02
N LYS A 80 14.22 -7.40 0.28
CA LYS A 80 13.62 -6.08 0.41
C LYS A 80 13.15 -5.51 -0.93
N LEU A 81 13.88 -5.76 -2.03
CA LEU A 81 13.55 -5.29 -3.37
C LEU A 81 12.10 -5.61 -3.81
N PRO A 82 11.60 -6.86 -3.73
CA PRO A 82 10.19 -7.14 -4.04
C PRO A 82 9.22 -6.57 -3.03
N CYS A 83 9.59 -6.47 -1.75
CA CYS A 83 8.72 -5.85 -0.76
C CYS A 83 8.45 -4.38 -1.12
N LEU A 84 9.50 -3.65 -1.54
CA LEU A 84 9.40 -2.28 -2.05
C LEU A 84 8.47 -2.23 -3.27
N PHE A 85 8.76 -3.01 -4.30
CA PHE A 85 7.95 -3.02 -5.51
C PHE A 85 6.47 -3.36 -5.24
N LEU A 86 6.21 -4.40 -4.43
CA LEU A 86 4.87 -4.84 -4.07
C LEU A 86 4.10 -3.74 -3.34
N VAL A 87 4.68 -3.16 -2.29
CA VAL A 87 4.02 -2.12 -1.50
C VAL A 87 3.73 -0.88 -2.35
N THR A 88 4.63 -0.51 -3.25
CA THR A 88 4.43 0.60 -4.20
C THR A 88 3.29 0.31 -5.18
N VAL A 89 3.22 -0.90 -5.75
CA VAL A 89 2.13 -1.33 -6.64
C VAL A 89 0.79 -1.36 -5.90
N CYS A 90 0.74 -1.95 -4.71
CA CYS A 90 -0.44 -1.96 -3.86
C CYS A 90 -0.93 -0.55 -3.56
N SER A 91 -0.02 0.35 -3.18
CA SER A 91 -0.34 1.75 -2.92
C SER A 91 -0.85 2.45 -4.19
N HIS A 92 -0.23 2.24 -5.35
CA HIS A 92 -0.71 2.79 -6.62
C HIS A 92 -2.14 2.35 -6.94
N ILE A 93 -2.44 1.05 -6.79
CA ILE A 93 -3.78 0.50 -7.02
C ILE A 93 -4.78 1.10 -6.02
N SER A 94 -4.38 1.17 -4.75
CA SER A 94 -5.22 1.68 -3.67
C SER A 94 -5.56 3.15 -3.83
N TYR A 95 -4.62 4.00 -4.25
CA TYR A 95 -4.86 5.44 -4.35
C TYR A 95 -5.37 5.87 -5.73
N LYS A 96 -5.31 5.04 -6.77
CA LYS A 96 -5.86 5.38 -8.09
C LYS A 96 -7.37 5.17 -8.12
N ALA A 97 -8.13 6.21 -8.44
CA ALA A 97 -9.58 6.11 -8.63
C ALA A 97 -9.90 5.14 -9.79
N PRO A 98 -10.84 4.18 -9.63
CA PRO A 98 -11.21 3.25 -10.68
C PRO A 98 -12.03 3.92 -11.79
N ASN A 99 -12.75 4.99 -11.47
CA ASN A 99 -13.61 5.73 -12.39
C ASN A 99 -13.09 7.16 -12.58
N PRO A 100 -13.25 7.75 -13.78
CA PRO A 100 -12.94 9.16 -13.99
C PRO A 100 -13.84 10.05 -13.13
N ARG A 101 -13.38 11.26 -12.86
CA ARG A 101 -14.20 12.29 -12.23
C ARG A 101 -15.45 12.54 -13.06
N GLN A 102 -16.61 12.49 -12.41
CA GLN A 102 -17.85 12.90 -13.05
C GLN A 102 -18.03 14.40 -12.79
N GLY A 103 -18.30 15.16 -13.85
CA GLY A 103 -18.41 16.61 -13.77
C GLY A 103 -19.60 17.06 -12.91
N VAL A 104 -19.51 18.26 -12.34
CA VAL A 104 -20.52 18.91 -11.46
C VAL A 104 -21.89 19.16 -12.14
N LYS A 105 -22.10 18.69 -13.38
CA LYS A 105 -23.22 19.07 -14.23
C LYS A 105 -24.61 18.65 -13.70
N ASP A 106 -24.69 17.72 -12.74
CA ASP A 106 -25.96 17.16 -12.27
C ASP A 106 -26.37 17.57 -10.84
N GLY A 107 -25.77 18.62 -10.26
CA GLY A 107 -26.17 19.13 -8.93
C GLY A 107 -25.87 18.20 -7.74
N ALA A 108 -25.23 17.06 -7.97
CA ALA A 108 -24.96 15.99 -7.00
C ALA A 108 -23.77 16.24 -6.04
N VAL A 109 -23.22 17.46 -6.02
CA VAL A 109 -22.02 17.78 -5.23
C VAL A 109 -22.40 18.51 -3.95
N ILE A 110 -22.16 17.87 -2.81
CA ILE A 110 -22.34 18.45 -1.48
C ILE A 110 -21.12 19.30 -1.14
N LYS A 111 -21.23 20.61 -1.38
CA LYS A 111 -20.18 21.61 -1.15
C LYS A 111 -19.86 21.77 0.35
N THR A 112 -19.05 20.86 0.89
CA THR A 112 -18.49 20.99 2.26
C THR A 112 -17.04 21.46 2.19
N TYR A 113 -16.53 22.15 3.22
CA TYR A 113 -15.10 22.53 3.31
C TYR A 113 -14.14 21.32 3.21
N SER A 114 -14.53 20.16 3.75
CA SER A 114 -13.81 18.89 3.59
C SER A 114 -13.73 18.46 2.13
N GLU A 115 -14.73 18.80 1.34
CA GLU A 115 -14.81 18.51 -0.09
C GLU A 115 -13.86 19.40 -0.89
N VAL A 116 -13.59 20.64 -0.48
CA VAL A 116 -12.56 21.50 -1.12
C VAL A 116 -11.15 20.91 -0.92
N LEU A 117 -10.84 20.47 0.30
CA LEU A 117 -9.58 19.78 0.61
C LEU A 117 -9.43 18.47 -0.19
N LEU A 118 -10.54 17.75 -0.38
CA LEU A 118 -10.64 16.55 -1.20
C LEU A 118 -10.82 16.83 -2.71
N ARG A 119 -11.12 18.04 -3.17
CA ARG A 119 -11.29 18.39 -4.59
C ARG A 119 -9.97 18.78 -5.26
N CYS A 120 -9.01 19.26 -4.47
CA CYS A 120 -7.60 19.28 -4.85
C CYS A 120 -7.06 17.87 -5.20
N SER A 121 -7.81 16.80 -4.89
CA SER A 121 -7.26 15.44 -4.77
C SER A 121 -6.88 14.69 -6.04
N SER A 122 -7.36 14.89 -7.26
CA SER A 122 -6.86 14.01 -8.35
C SER A 122 -5.41 14.35 -8.70
N ALA A 123 -5.08 15.64 -8.74
CA ALA A 123 -3.72 16.12 -8.90
C ALA A 123 -2.87 15.75 -7.68
N THR A 124 -3.40 15.94 -6.46
CA THR A 124 -2.71 15.53 -5.23
C THR A 124 -2.49 14.01 -5.17
N ILE A 125 -3.48 13.18 -5.45
CA ILE A 125 -3.39 11.72 -5.47
C ILE A 125 -2.41 11.25 -6.54
N SER A 126 -2.42 11.88 -7.72
CA SER A 126 -1.44 11.60 -8.77
C SER A 126 -0.03 11.96 -8.30
N PHE A 127 0.15 13.14 -7.69
CA PHE A 127 1.39 13.57 -7.09
C PHE A 127 1.88 12.60 -6.00
N LEU A 128 1.02 12.21 -5.06
CA LEU A 128 1.34 11.24 -4.01
C LEU A 128 1.78 9.89 -4.60
N THR A 129 1.08 9.43 -5.63
CA THR A 129 1.43 8.20 -6.34
C THR A 129 2.80 8.31 -7.00
N ILE A 130 3.12 9.45 -7.62
CA ILE A 130 4.44 9.72 -8.19
C ILE A 130 5.50 9.70 -7.08
N CYS A 131 5.25 10.36 -5.94
CA CYS A 131 6.18 10.35 -4.80
C CYS A 131 6.47 8.93 -4.30
N PHE A 132 5.46 8.05 -4.20
CA PHE A 132 5.68 6.65 -3.82
C PHE A 132 6.62 5.91 -4.78
N TRP A 133 6.42 6.11 -6.09
CA TRP A 133 7.29 5.53 -7.10
C TRP A 133 8.70 6.10 -7.06
N LEU A 134 8.86 7.42 -6.86
CA LEU A 134 10.17 8.06 -6.76
C LEU A 134 10.97 7.54 -5.55
N VAL A 135 10.36 7.51 -4.37
CA VAL A 135 11.01 7.02 -3.15
C VAL A 135 11.39 5.54 -3.29
N ALA A 136 10.47 4.70 -3.78
CA ALA A 136 10.75 3.29 -3.97
C ALA A 136 11.83 3.04 -5.03
N SER A 137 11.83 3.81 -6.12
CA SER A 137 12.84 3.70 -7.17
C SER A 137 14.22 4.13 -6.68
N ALA A 138 14.31 5.21 -5.89
CA ALA A 138 15.55 5.64 -5.27
C ALA A 138 16.12 4.56 -4.33
N GLU A 139 15.26 3.97 -3.48
CA GLU A 139 15.67 2.90 -2.57
C GLU A 139 16.10 1.63 -3.32
N ILE A 140 15.35 1.21 -4.35
CA ILE A 140 15.70 0.07 -5.21
C ILE A 140 17.03 0.33 -5.93
N ALA A 141 17.25 1.53 -6.45
CA ALA A 141 18.48 1.88 -7.15
C ALA A 141 19.70 1.83 -6.22
N VAL A 142 19.61 2.41 -5.02
CA VAL A 142 20.67 2.34 -4.01
C VAL A 142 20.96 0.91 -3.59
N LEU A 143 19.91 0.13 -3.29
CA LEU A 143 20.06 -1.28 -2.90
C LEU A 143 20.70 -2.13 -4.00
N THR A 144 20.32 -1.90 -5.26
CA THR A 144 20.89 -2.62 -6.41
C THR A 144 22.36 -2.22 -6.64
N ALA A 145 22.67 -0.92 -6.54
CA ALA A 145 24.03 -0.41 -6.65
C ALA A 145 24.96 -0.97 -5.56
N SER A 146 24.45 -1.15 -4.34
CA SER A 146 25.17 -1.78 -3.23
C SER A 146 25.47 -3.27 -3.43
N VAL A 147 24.62 -3.98 -4.18
CA VAL A 147 24.84 -5.40 -4.51
C VAL A 147 25.82 -5.57 -5.68
N PHE A 148 25.84 -4.63 -6.63
CA PHE A 148 26.67 -4.67 -7.83
C PHE A 148 27.61 -3.46 -7.93
N PRO A 149 28.58 -3.30 -7.00
CA PRO A 149 29.45 -2.11 -6.96
C PRO A 149 30.42 -2.01 -8.14
N SER A 150 30.64 -3.10 -8.89
CA SER A 150 31.53 -3.14 -10.06
C SER A 150 30.97 -2.44 -11.29
N LEU A 151 29.67 -2.12 -11.31
CA LEU A 151 29.06 -1.41 -12.44
C LEU A 151 29.36 0.10 -12.35
N PRO A 152 29.76 0.77 -13.45
CA PRO A 152 30.04 2.21 -13.45
C PRO A 152 28.86 3.05 -12.95
N ILE A 153 27.64 2.65 -13.28
CA ILE A 153 26.41 3.33 -12.86
C ILE A 153 26.18 3.25 -11.35
N SER A 154 26.69 2.21 -10.67
CA SER A 154 26.47 2.02 -9.23
C SER A 154 27.11 3.13 -8.42
N GLN A 155 28.31 3.59 -8.78
CA GLN A 155 28.97 4.71 -8.11
C GLN A 155 28.17 5.99 -8.27
N THR A 156 27.76 6.33 -9.50
CA THR A 156 26.93 7.50 -9.78
C THR A 156 25.61 7.47 -9.02
N LEU A 157 24.94 6.30 -8.95
CA LEU A 157 23.69 6.13 -8.21
C LEU A 157 23.88 6.35 -6.71
N LEU A 158 24.93 5.77 -6.12
CA LEU A 158 25.22 5.93 -4.69
C LEU A 158 25.56 7.40 -4.36
N GLU A 159 26.41 8.06 -5.16
CA GLU A 159 26.77 9.47 -4.96
C GLU A 159 25.57 10.42 -5.12
N THR A 160 24.68 10.13 -6.07
CA THR A 160 23.51 10.99 -6.36
C THR A 160 22.39 10.78 -5.34
N LEU A 161 22.14 9.54 -4.93
CA LEU A 161 20.99 9.16 -4.12
C LEU A 161 21.31 9.04 -2.62
N LEU A 162 22.58 9.15 -2.21
CA LEU A 162 23.00 9.23 -0.81
C LEU A 162 23.55 10.62 -0.51
N TYR A 163 22.76 11.43 0.17
CA TYR A 163 23.16 12.75 0.64
C TYR A 163 23.91 12.67 1.97
N LYS A 164 25.20 12.31 1.93
CA LYS A 164 26.04 12.03 3.12
C LYS A 164 25.45 10.93 4.02
N GLY A 165 24.60 10.07 3.46
CA GLY A 165 24.03 8.92 4.13
C GLY A 165 24.86 7.66 3.99
N ASP A 166 24.35 6.55 4.52
CA ASP A 166 25.03 5.26 4.52
C ASP A 166 24.13 4.16 3.93
N ALA A 167 24.54 3.63 2.77
CA ALA A 167 23.82 2.56 2.08
C ALA A 167 23.77 1.27 2.91
N SER A 168 24.78 1.03 3.76
CA SER A 168 24.87 -0.18 4.57
C SER A 168 23.82 -0.23 5.68
N GLN A 169 23.31 0.94 6.09
CA GLN A 169 22.20 1.04 7.03
C GLN A 169 20.85 0.79 6.37
N ILE A 170 20.75 0.77 5.04
CA ILE A 170 19.48 0.48 4.35
C ILE A 170 19.25 -1.02 4.32
N HIS A 171 18.37 -1.50 5.20
CA HIS A 171 18.05 -2.92 5.32
C HIS A 171 16.58 -3.14 5.68
N LEU A 172 16.14 -4.39 5.64
CA LEU A 172 14.77 -4.77 5.98
C LEU A 172 14.67 -5.00 7.49
N THR A 173 13.93 -4.14 8.18
CA THR A 173 13.67 -4.29 9.62
C THR A 173 12.44 -5.15 9.89
N LYS A 174 12.31 -5.69 11.11
CA LYS A 174 11.11 -6.43 11.55
C LYS A 174 9.83 -5.59 11.43
N PHE A 175 9.93 -4.28 11.70
CA PHE A 175 8.80 -3.37 11.54
C PHE A 175 8.45 -3.13 10.07
N ALA A 176 9.47 -2.96 9.20
CA ALA A 176 9.24 -2.83 7.76
C ALA A 176 8.61 -4.08 7.13
N LEU A 177 8.79 -5.27 7.71
CA LEU A 177 8.09 -6.48 7.27
C LEU A 177 6.57 -6.39 7.42
N LEU A 178 6.05 -5.59 8.36
CA LEU A 178 4.62 -5.37 8.52
C LEU A 178 4.00 -4.60 7.34
N ALA A 179 4.81 -3.91 6.54
CA ALA A 179 4.32 -3.17 5.38
C ALA A 179 3.62 -4.08 4.36
N VAL A 180 4.23 -5.22 4.04
CA VAL A 180 3.69 -6.16 3.04
C VAL A 180 2.27 -6.63 3.36
N PRO A 181 1.98 -7.23 4.54
CA PRO A 181 0.62 -7.65 4.86
C PRO A 181 -0.35 -6.47 4.95
N LEU A 182 0.07 -5.32 5.49
CA LEU A 182 -0.79 -4.12 5.56
C LEU A 182 -1.18 -3.60 4.16
N ALA A 183 -0.23 -3.54 3.22
CA ALA A 183 -0.47 -3.15 1.83
C ALA A 183 -1.42 -4.13 1.13
N LEU A 184 -1.19 -5.44 1.29
CA LEU A 184 -1.99 -6.49 0.65
C LEU A 184 -3.43 -6.48 1.17
N ILE A 185 -3.62 -6.43 2.50
CA ILE A 185 -4.94 -6.36 3.13
C ILE A 185 -5.64 -5.08 2.70
N GLY A 186 -4.98 -3.94 2.84
CA GLY A 186 -5.55 -2.64 2.50
C GLY A 186 -5.98 -2.57 1.04
N THR A 187 -5.13 -3.01 0.12
CA THR A 187 -5.43 -2.97 -1.32
C THR A 187 -6.53 -3.94 -1.69
N THR A 188 -6.59 -5.11 -1.07
CA THR A 188 -7.67 -6.06 -1.31
C THR A 188 -9.02 -5.48 -0.93
N ILE A 189 -9.13 -4.89 0.27
CA ILE A 189 -10.36 -4.24 0.73
C ILE A 189 -10.77 -3.15 -0.28
N ARG A 190 -9.81 -2.33 -0.75
CA ARG A 190 -10.05 -1.28 -1.75
C ARG A 190 -10.58 -1.84 -3.06
N VAL A 191 -9.94 -2.88 -3.60
CA VAL A 191 -10.36 -3.53 -4.85
C VAL A 191 -11.75 -4.16 -4.72
N GLN A 192 -12.07 -4.77 -3.58
CA GLN A 192 -13.42 -5.30 -3.32
C GLN A 192 -14.45 -4.17 -3.24
N CYS A 193 -14.13 -3.04 -2.60
CA CYS A 193 -15.01 -1.86 -2.58
C CYS A 193 -15.23 -1.28 -3.98
N PHE A 194 -14.17 -1.17 -4.79
CA PHE A 194 -14.26 -0.74 -6.18
C PHE A 194 -15.17 -1.63 -7.01
N ARG A 195 -15.05 -2.96 -6.84
CA ARG A 195 -15.89 -3.94 -7.53
C ARG A 195 -17.34 -3.86 -7.07
N ALA A 196 -17.58 -3.73 -5.77
CA ALA A 196 -18.93 -3.69 -5.19
C ALA A 196 -19.69 -2.42 -5.59
N LEU A 197 -19.05 -1.24 -5.53
CA LEU A 197 -19.68 0.02 -5.94
C LEU A 197 -19.66 0.25 -7.45
N GLY A 198 -18.73 -0.37 -8.19
CA GLY A 198 -18.64 -0.25 -9.65
C GLY A 198 -18.55 1.21 -10.11
N LYS A 199 -19.45 1.63 -11.00
CA LYS A 199 -19.52 3.01 -11.52
C LYS A 199 -19.83 4.07 -10.45
N HIS A 200 -20.39 3.67 -9.32
CA HIS A 200 -20.74 4.57 -8.22
C HIS A 200 -19.55 4.86 -7.29
N PHE A 201 -18.41 4.18 -7.47
CA PHE A 201 -17.22 4.48 -6.68
C PHE A 201 -16.57 5.79 -7.14
N THR A 202 -16.62 6.81 -6.29
CA THR A 202 -15.93 8.10 -6.48
C THR A 202 -15.18 8.51 -5.21
N PHE A 203 -14.08 9.24 -5.34
CA PHE A 203 -13.40 9.86 -4.18
C PHE A 203 -14.12 11.11 -3.68
N GLU A 204 -14.92 11.73 -4.53
CA GLU A 204 -15.79 12.85 -4.20
C GLU A 204 -17.13 12.32 -3.68
N LEU A 205 -17.77 13.05 -2.76
CA LEU A 205 -19.06 12.66 -2.19
C LEU A 205 -20.16 13.04 -3.20
N CYS A 206 -20.39 12.17 -4.18
CA CYS A 206 -21.39 12.36 -5.22
C CYS A 206 -22.47 11.28 -5.09
N ILE A 207 -23.68 11.67 -4.71
CA ILE A 207 -24.84 10.78 -4.75
C ILE A 207 -25.58 11.04 -6.05
N HIS A 208 -25.38 10.16 -7.03
CA HIS A 208 -26.07 10.23 -8.31
C HIS A 208 -27.56 9.86 -8.18
N ALA A 209 -28.37 10.35 -9.13
CA ALA A 209 -29.79 10.03 -9.16
C ALA A 209 -30.04 8.51 -9.29
N ASP A 210 -29.16 7.80 -9.98
CA ASP A 210 -29.20 6.34 -10.18
C ASP A 210 -28.38 5.55 -9.14
N HIS A 211 -27.90 6.19 -8.08
CA HIS A 211 -27.11 5.52 -7.03
C HIS A 211 -27.98 4.51 -6.29
N VAL A 212 -27.49 3.27 -6.17
CA VAL A 212 -28.09 2.19 -5.38
C VAL A 212 -27.32 1.97 -4.07
N LEU A 213 -28.02 1.68 -2.98
CA LEU A 213 -27.37 1.35 -1.71
C LEU A 213 -26.74 -0.05 -1.79
N VAL A 214 -25.41 -0.10 -1.87
CA VAL A 214 -24.66 -1.37 -1.90
C VAL A 214 -24.45 -1.88 -0.47
N THR A 215 -24.97 -3.07 -0.20
CA THR A 215 -24.96 -3.69 1.15
C THR A 215 -24.23 -5.03 1.19
N THR A 216 -23.58 -5.42 0.09
CA THR A 216 -22.91 -6.71 -0.10
C THR A 216 -21.38 -6.56 -0.11
N GLY A 217 -20.67 -7.69 0.03
CA GLY A 217 -19.21 -7.70 0.07
C GLY A 217 -18.69 -6.98 1.31
N PRO A 218 -17.65 -6.12 1.21
CA PRO A 218 -17.10 -5.42 2.38
C PRO A 218 -18.14 -4.57 3.14
N TYR A 219 -19.19 -4.08 2.45
CA TYR A 219 -20.26 -3.25 3.02
C TYR A 219 -21.26 -4.02 3.88
N SER A 220 -21.18 -5.36 3.94
CA SER A 220 -21.95 -6.16 4.87
C SER A 220 -21.28 -6.30 6.25
N ILE A 221 -20.07 -5.75 6.43
CA ILE A 221 -19.26 -5.91 7.65
C ILE A 221 -19.13 -4.58 8.39
N VAL A 222 -18.77 -3.52 7.67
CA VAL A 222 -18.67 -2.14 8.18
C VAL A 222 -19.22 -1.17 7.14
N ARG A 223 -19.62 0.04 7.56
CA ARG A 223 -20.20 1.05 6.66
C ARG A 223 -19.16 1.68 5.72
N HIS A 224 -17.92 1.88 6.18
CA HIS A 224 -16.85 2.56 5.43
C HIS A 224 -15.61 1.67 5.16
N PRO A 225 -15.76 0.47 4.56
CA PRO A 225 -14.67 -0.51 4.42
C PRO A 225 -13.53 0.04 3.56
N SER A 226 -13.85 0.85 2.55
CA SER A 226 -12.86 1.52 1.70
C SER A 226 -11.87 2.37 2.50
N TYR A 227 -12.31 3.02 3.58
CA TYR A 227 -11.48 3.88 4.41
C TYR A 227 -10.53 3.06 5.30
N VAL A 228 -10.96 1.87 5.75
CA VAL A 228 -10.08 0.88 6.40
C VAL A 228 -8.93 0.51 5.46
N GLY A 229 -9.25 0.28 4.18
CA GLY A 229 -8.24 -0.06 3.17
C GLY A 229 -7.24 1.07 2.89
N VAL A 230 -7.68 2.34 2.96
CA VAL A 230 -6.81 3.51 2.88
C VAL A 230 -5.88 3.59 4.08
N ILE A 231 -6.41 3.45 5.31
CA ILE A 231 -5.62 3.49 6.54
C ILE A 231 -4.56 2.39 6.56
N ALA A 232 -4.93 1.16 6.20
CA ALA A 232 -3.99 0.04 6.14
C ALA A 232 -2.83 0.29 5.14
N ASN A 233 -3.13 0.82 3.95
CA ASN A 233 -2.08 1.19 2.99
C ASN A 233 -1.20 2.35 3.49
N PHE A 234 -1.79 3.33 4.16
CA PHE A 234 -1.00 4.41 4.77
C PHE A 234 -0.03 3.87 5.83
N LEU A 235 -0.51 3.02 6.74
CA LEU A 235 0.34 2.39 7.75
C LEU A 235 1.44 1.53 7.13
N SER A 236 1.15 0.86 6.01
CA SER A 236 2.17 0.14 5.23
C SER A 236 3.28 1.05 4.74
N LEU A 237 2.94 2.20 4.15
CA LEU A 237 3.91 3.17 3.65
C LEU A 237 4.77 3.73 4.78
N CYS A 238 4.16 4.04 5.93
CA CYS A 238 4.88 4.46 7.13
C CYS A 238 5.85 3.38 7.63
N ALA A 239 5.42 2.11 7.67
CA ALA A 239 6.25 0.99 8.09
C ALA A 239 7.46 0.80 7.17
N LEU A 240 7.27 0.92 5.85
CA LEU A 240 8.33 0.68 4.87
C LEU A 240 9.30 1.85 4.71
N HIS A 241 8.78 3.07 4.59
CA HIS A 241 9.59 4.26 4.26
C HIS A 241 9.87 5.16 5.47
N GLY A 242 9.04 5.12 6.53
CA GLY A 242 9.18 6.01 7.68
C GLY A 242 10.08 5.46 8.80
N THR A 243 10.39 4.16 8.78
CA THR A 243 11.16 3.49 9.84
C THR A 243 12.66 3.43 9.52
N ARG A 244 13.49 3.21 10.56
CA ARG A 244 14.94 3.00 10.40
C ARG A 244 15.22 1.91 9.37
N GLY A 245 16.30 2.08 8.63
CA GLY A 245 16.68 1.20 7.54
C GLY A 245 15.98 1.49 6.22
N SER A 246 15.11 2.49 6.12
CA SER A 246 14.57 2.96 4.84
C SER A 246 15.49 3.98 4.16
N TRP A 247 15.33 4.18 2.86
CA TRP A 247 16.10 5.19 2.14
C TRP A 247 15.84 6.61 2.68
N ILE A 248 14.60 6.97 3.03
CA ILE A 248 14.30 8.30 3.59
C ILE A 248 15.09 8.55 4.88
N ARG A 249 15.28 7.52 5.70
CA ARG A 249 15.94 7.65 7.01
C ARG A 249 17.46 7.62 6.91
N GLU A 250 18.02 6.77 6.05
CA GLU A 250 19.46 6.47 6.05
C GLU A 250 20.24 7.13 4.89
N SER A 251 19.55 7.59 3.84
CA SER A 251 20.21 8.26 2.70
C SER A 251 20.75 9.65 3.04
N GLY A 252 20.36 10.22 4.18
CA GLY A 252 20.66 11.60 4.53
C GLY A 252 19.82 12.64 3.78
N VAL A 253 18.82 12.23 2.98
CA VAL A 253 17.88 13.16 2.30
C VAL A 253 17.20 14.12 3.29
N MET A 254 17.00 13.69 4.53
CA MET A 254 16.45 14.54 5.60
C MET A 254 17.43 15.61 6.13
N ASN A 255 18.72 15.55 5.77
CA ASN A 255 19.70 16.62 6.02
C ASN A 255 19.73 17.65 4.89
N ASN A 256 19.02 17.41 3.78
CA ASN A 256 18.88 18.32 2.65
C ASN A 256 17.55 19.07 2.75
N ILE A 257 17.57 20.39 2.60
CA ILE A 257 16.36 21.24 2.64
C ILE A 257 15.33 20.81 1.59
N PHE A 258 15.76 20.42 0.38
CA PHE A 258 14.83 19.97 -0.68
C PHE A 258 14.16 18.65 -0.31
N GLY A 259 14.93 17.74 0.30
CA GLY A 259 14.42 16.47 0.79
C GLY A 259 13.40 16.66 1.92
N GLN A 260 13.71 17.54 2.87
CA GLN A 260 12.80 17.94 3.94
C GLN A 260 11.51 18.55 3.38
N ILE A 261 11.61 19.50 2.44
CA ILE A 261 10.44 20.11 1.80
C ILE A 261 9.56 19.05 1.15
N LEU A 262 10.13 18.11 0.39
CA LEU A 262 9.36 17.06 -0.26
C LEU A 262 8.64 16.15 0.75
N VAL A 263 9.35 15.68 1.77
CA VAL A 263 8.80 14.77 2.80
C VAL A 263 7.75 15.48 3.66
N TYR A 264 8.02 16.71 4.11
CA TYR A 264 7.06 17.46 4.92
C TYR A 264 5.85 17.92 4.10
N THR A 265 6.02 18.26 2.83
CA THR A 265 4.90 18.53 1.93
C THR A 265 4.03 17.29 1.78
N PHE A 266 4.64 16.12 1.55
CA PHE A 266 3.93 14.84 1.50
C PHE A 266 3.12 14.62 2.79
N ILE A 267 3.73 14.76 3.97
CA ILE A 267 3.06 14.59 5.28
C ILE A 267 1.93 15.62 5.46
N ALA A 268 2.19 16.88 5.14
CA ALA A 268 1.25 17.99 5.27
C ALA A 268 0.02 17.86 4.35
N TYR A 269 0.13 17.14 3.24
CA TYR A 269 -1.04 16.79 2.43
C TYR A 269 -1.71 15.50 2.90
N PHE A 270 -0.93 14.47 3.21
CA PHE A 270 -1.45 13.14 3.46
C PHE A 270 -2.21 13.05 4.78
N ILE A 271 -1.66 13.58 5.87
CA ILE A 271 -2.28 13.50 7.21
C ILE A 271 -3.61 14.26 7.26
N PRO A 272 -3.71 15.54 6.82
CA PRO A 272 -4.99 16.22 6.77
C PRO A 272 -6.00 15.56 5.84
N GLY A 273 -5.54 14.92 4.74
CA GLY A 273 -6.40 14.13 3.87
C GLY A 273 -7.07 12.95 4.59
N ILE A 274 -6.30 12.18 5.38
CA ILE A 274 -6.84 11.09 6.21
C ILE A 274 -7.82 11.63 7.26
N ILE A 275 -7.47 12.73 7.94
CA ILE A 275 -8.36 13.35 8.93
C ILE A 275 -9.66 13.85 8.27
N ALA A 276 -9.57 14.50 7.12
CA ALA A 276 -10.73 14.99 6.38
C ALA A 276 -11.62 13.83 5.93
N MET A 277 -11.04 12.73 5.44
CA MET A 277 -11.76 11.49 5.09
C MET A 277 -12.50 10.93 6.31
N LEU A 278 -11.84 10.81 7.46
CA LEU A 278 -12.46 10.30 8.68
C LEU A 278 -13.60 11.20 9.18
N ARG A 279 -13.41 12.52 9.16
CA ARG A 279 -14.46 13.49 9.51
C ARG A 279 -15.62 13.50 8.53
N ARG A 280 -15.40 13.06 7.28
CA ARG A 280 -16.43 13.00 6.23
C ARG A 280 -17.42 11.85 6.42
N MET A 281 -17.06 10.79 7.13
CA MET A 281 -17.91 9.60 7.29
C MET A 281 -19.32 9.93 7.79
N THR A 282 -19.43 10.84 8.77
CA THR A 282 -20.73 11.24 9.34
C THR A 282 -21.59 11.99 8.34
N GLU A 283 -21.00 12.80 7.48
CA GLU A 283 -21.71 13.50 6.42
C GLU A 283 -22.17 12.52 5.35
N GLU A 284 -21.30 11.61 4.94
CA GLU A 284 -21.60 10.55 3.98
C GLU A 284 -22.77 9.67 4.47
N ASP A 285 -22.77 9.28 5.74
CA ASP A 285 -23.86 8.51 6.34
C ASP A 285 -25.17 9.31 6.41
N ARG A 286 -25.11 10.61 6.74
CA ARG A 286 -26.30 11.48 6.77
C ARG A 286 -26.93 11.57 5.39
N GLU A 287 -26.12 11.71 4.36
CA GLU A 287 -26.55 11.92 2.98
C GLU A 287 -27.08 10.62 2.37
N LEU A 288 -26.42 9.48 2.66
CA LEU A 288 -26.95 8.17 2.32
C LEU A 288 -28.30 7.92 3.03
N ARG A 289 -28.43 8.31 4.31
CA ARG A 289 -29.70 8.20 5.03
C ARG A 289 -30.78 9.11 4.45
N ALA A 290 -30.45 10.35 4.10
CA ALA A 290 -31.38 11.29 3.47
C ALA A 290 -31.87 10.77 2.11
N ARG A 291 -31.01 10.11 1.34
CA ARG A 291 -31.34 9.55 0.02
C ARG A 291 -32.16 8.25 0.10
N PHE A 292 -31.74 7.30 0.93
CA PHE A 292 -32.28 5.93 0.95
C PHE A 292 -33.28 5.67 2.08
N GLY A 293 -33.40 6.60 3.04
CA GLY A 293 -34.38 6.55 4.14
C GLY A 293 -34.39 5.20 4.85
N LYS A 294 -35.54 4.52 4.83
CA LYS A 294 -35.75 3.24 5.51
C LYS A 294 -34.76 2.15 5.10
N GLN A 295 -34.35 2.10 3.83
CA GLN A 295 -33.36 1.10 3.37
C GLN A 295 -32.01 1.28 4.05
N TRP A 296 -31.59 2.54 4.26
CA TRP A 296 -30.39 2.85 5.01
C TRP A 296 -30.55 2.46 6.48
N ASP A 297 -31.67 2.79 7.12
CA ASP A 297 -31.91 2.49 8.53
C ASP A 297 -31.86 0.98 8.79
N GLU A 298 -32.52 0.18 7.94
CA GLU A 298 -32.52 -1.29 8.03
C GLU A 298 -31.12 -1.89 7.80
N TRP A 299 -30.33 -1.35 6.88
CA TRP A 299 -28.96 -1.80 6.65
C TRP A 299 -28.00 -1.39 7.77
N ALA A 300 -28.05 -0.13 8.21
CA ALA A 300 -27.21 0.39 9.27
C ALA A 300 -27.48 -0.31 10.62
N ALA A 301 -28.73 -0.76 10.86
CA ALA A 301 -29.04 -1.61 12.01
C ALA A 301 -28.35 -2.98 11.97
N ARG A 302 -28.16 -3.56 10.78
CA ARG A 302 -27.43 -4.83 10.59
C ARG A 302 -25.91 -4.64 10.59
N VAL A 303 -25.44 -3.46 10.19
CA VAL A 303 -24.02 -3.11 10.07
C VAL A 303 -23.73 -1.88 10.94
N PRO A 304 -23.72 -2.02 12.28
CA PRO A 304 -23.63 -0.87 13.18
C PRO A 304 -22.26 -0.18 13.14
N TYR A 305 -21.22 -0.91 12.76
CA TYR A 305 -19.84 -0.46 12.84
C TYR A 305 -19.44 0.44 11.67
N SER A 306 -18.79 1.56 11.99
CA SER A 306 -18.32 2.51 10.97
C SER A 306 -17.07 2.01 10.24
N LEU A 307 -16.05 1.57 10.99
CA LEU A 307 -14.73 1.15 10.46
C LEU A 307 -14.22 -0.17 11.03
N ILE A 308 -14.36 -0.39 12.35
CA ILE A 308 -13.80 -1.55 13.04
C ILE A 308 -14.96 -2.31 13.68
N PRO A 309 -15.15 -3.61 13.37
CA PRO A 309 -16.13 -4.43 14.06
C PRO A 309 -15.95 -4.38 15.58
N GLY A 310 -17.04 -4.09 16.30
CA GLY A 310 -17.02 -3.92 17.76
C GLY A 310 -16.82 -2.48 18.25
N MET A 311 -16.54 -1.53 17.36
CA MET A 311 -16.50 -0.09 17.69
C MET A 311 -17.62 0.64 16.94
N ILE A 312 -18.54 1.25 17.68
CA ILE A 312 -19.68 2.02 17.14
C ILE A 312 -19.21 3.43 16.73
#